data_AF-A0A932UMV3-F1
#
_entry.id   AF-A0A932UMV3-F1
#
_cell.length_a   1.000
_cell.length_b   1.000
_cell.length_c   1.000
_cell.angle_alpha   90.00
_cell.angle_beta   90.00
_cell.angle_gamma   90.00
#
_symmetry.space_group_name_H-M   'P 1'
#
loop_
_entity.id
_entity.type
_entity.pdbx_description
1 polymer ?
#
loop_
_entity_poly.entity_id
_entity_poly.type
_entity_poly.pdbx_seq_one_letter_code
_entity_poly.pdbx_strand_id
1 'polypeptide(L)' 'AIQIHGANGLAEEYPVAQYFRDARMLTFPDGTSEIHKLIVGRAALGISAFA' A
#
# COMPACT_ATOMS: atom_id res chain seq x y z
N ALA A 1 3.96 8.21 -9.93
CA ALA A 1 4.72 9.46 -9.64
C ALA A 1 6.22 9.26 -9.79
N ILE A 2 6.87 8.39 -9.00
CA ILE A 2 8.33 8.12 -9.10
C ILE A 2 8.76 7.76 -10.53
N GLN A 3 8.14 6.75 -11.15
CA GLN A 3 8.49 6.32 -12.51
C GLN A 3 8.33 7.44 -13.57
N ILE A 4 7.36 8.34 -13.39
CA ILE A 4 7.14 9.48 -14.31
C ILE A 4 8.27 10.50 -14.19
N HIS A 5 8.83 10.67 -12.99
CA HIS A 5 9.93 11.61 -12.72
C HIS A 5 11.32 11.02 -13.06
N GLY A 6 11.41 9.75 -13.47
CA GLY A 6 12.68 9.09 -13.76
C GLY A 6 13.65 9.18 -12.57
N ALA A 7 14.91 9.54 -12.83
CA ALA A 7 15.93 9.70 -11.79
C ALA A 7 15.54 10.76 -10.74
N ASN A 8 14.87 11.84 -11.15
CA ASN A 8 14.39 12.88 -10.23
C ASN A 8 13.30 12.37 -9.27
N GLY A 9 12.70 11.21 -9.56
CA GLY A 9 11.75 10.56 -8.66
C GLY A 9 12.38 9.94 -7.41
N LEU A 10 13.72 9.85 -7.35
CA LEU A 10 14.49 9.37 -6.21
C LEU A 10 15.35 10.47 -5.56
N ALA A 11 15.44 11.62 -6.19
CA ALA A 11 16.25 12.75 -5.76
C ALA A 11 15.63 13.41 -4.51
N GLU A 12 16.46 13.85 -3.57
CA GLU A 12 15.98 14.43 -2.29
C GLU A 12 15.32 15.80 -2.48
N GLU A 13 15.62 16.48 -3.60
CA GLU A 13 15.02 17.75 -3.99
C GLU A 13 13.51 17.63 -4.30
N TYR A 14 13.03 16.42 -4.59
CA TYR A 14 11.62 16.14 -4.84
C TYR A 14 11.05 15.21 -3.75
N PRO A 15 10.01 15.62 -3.00
CA PRO A 15 9.51 14.85 -1.85
C PRO A 15 8.80 13.54 -2.23
N VAL A 16 8.67 13.24 -3.53
CA VAL A 16 7.95 12.07 -4.04
C VAL A 16 8.52 10.74 -3.54
N ALA A 17 9.84 10.65 -3.37
CA ALA A 17 10.49 9.47 -2.82
C ALA A 17 10.13 9.26 -1.35
N GLN A 18 10.10 10.34 -0.56
CA GLN A 18 9.69 10.32 0.83
C GLN A 18 8.23 9.88 0.97
N TYR A 19 7.32 10.54 0.25
CA TYR A 19 5.89 10.19 0.29
C TYR A 19 5.62 8.73 -0.07
N PHE A 20 6.35 8.19 -1.04
CA PHE A 20 6.23 6.78 -1.38
C PHE A 20 6.71 5.85 -0.26
N ARG A 21 7.82 6.16 0.42
CA ARG A 21 8.29 5.37 1.57
C ARG A 21 7.28 5.40 2.71
N ASP A 22 6.79 6.58 3.05
CA ASP A 22 5.82 6.77 4.14
C ASP A 22 4.52 6.01 3.83
N ALA A 23 3.98 6.18 2.62
CA ALA A 23 2.77 5.46 2.20
C ALA A 23 2.95 3.95 2.19
N ARG A 24 4.13 3.43 1.80
CA ARG A 24 4.40 1.99 1.83
C ARG A 24 4.44 1.43 3.23
N MET A 25 5.00 2.16 4.19
CA MET A 25 4.98 1.76 5.60
C MET A 25 3.55 1.60 6.10
N LEU A 26 2.65 2.51 5.73
CA LEU A 26 1.25 2.50 6.17
C LEU A 26 0.42 1.31 5.66
N THR A 27 0.97 0.44 4.81
CA THR A 27 0.26 -0.76 4.33
C THR A 27 0.28 -1.95 5.30
N PHE A 28 1.06 -1.86 6.38
CA PHE A 28 1.15 -2.90 7.42
C PHE A 28 0.35 -2.58 8.69
N PRO A 29 0.41 -1.35 9.23
CA PRO A 29 -0.44 -0.95 10.36
C PRO A 29 -1.91 -1.14 10.04
N ASP A 30 -2.71 -1.42 11.07
CA ASP A 30 -4.17 -1.57 11.00
C ASP A 30 -4.68 -2.70 10.08
N GLY A 31 -3.79 -3.57 9.61
CA GLY A 31 -4.12 -4.73 8.79
C GLY A 31 -3.49 -4.63 7.41
N THR A 32 -2.84 -5.73 7.00
CA THR A 32 -2.23 -5.79 5.67
C THR A 32 -3.30 -5.72 4.58
N SER A 33 -2.89 -5.36 3.37
CA SER A 33 -3.79 -5.40 2.20
C SER A 33 -4.43 -6.78 1.99
N GLU A 34 -3.73 -7.87 2.35
CA GLU A 34 -4.27 -9.23 2.28
C GLU A 34 -5.38 -9.47 3.31
N ILE A 35 -5.19 -9.05 4.55
CA ILE A 35 -6.22 -9.18 5.59
C ILE A 35 -7.47 -8.38 5.20
N HIS A 36 -7.31 -7.15 4.72
CA HIS A 36 -8.43 -6.34 4.24
C HIS A 36 -9.16 -7.02 3.08
N LYS A 37 -8.44 -7.64 2.13
CA LYS A 37 -9.05 -8.44 1.06
C LYS A 37 -9.86 -9.62 1.61
N LEU A 38 -9.38 -10.32 2.63
CA LEU A 38 -10.13 -11.41 3.27
C LEU A 38 -11.38 -10.90 4.01
N ILE A 39 -11.30 -9.75 4.68
CA ILE A 39 -12.47 -9.12 5.34
C ILE A 39 -13.54 -8.75 4.32
N VAL A 40 -13.16 -8.06 3.24
CA VAL A 40 -14.08 -7.68 2.15
C VAL A 40 -14.63 -8.93 1.45
N GLY A 41 -13.78 -9.93 1.18
CA GLY A 41 -14.19 -11.20 0.59
C GLY A 41 -15.22 -11.94 1.45
N ARG A 42 -15.00 -12.02 2.77
CA ARG A 42 -15.97 -12.60 3.71
C ARG A 42 -17.28 -11.83 3.71
N ALA A 43 -17.23 -10.50 3.71
CA ALA A 43 -18.43 -9.67 3.69
C ALA A 43 -19.23 -9.81 2.39
N ALA A 44 -18.54 -9.98 1.25
CA ALA A 44 -19.17 -10.10 -0.06
C ALA A 44 -19.70 -11.51 -0.36
N LEU A 45 -19.00 -12.56 0.08
CA LEU A 45 -19.29 -13.96 -0.29
C LEU A 45 -19.90 -14.78 0.84
N GLY A 46 -19.88 -14.29 2.08
CA GLY A 46 -20.36 -15.03 3.26
C GLY A 46 -19.46 -16.20 3.68
N ILE A 47 -18.33 -16.42 2.99
CA ILE A 47 -17.40 -17.51 3.25
C ILE A 47 -16.14 -16.94 3.91
N SER A 48 -15.73 -17.52 5.04
CA SER A 48 -14.48 -17.16 5.71
C SER A 48 -13.31 -17.88 5.04
N ALA A 49 -12.25 -17.13 4.71
CA ALA A 49 -10.99 -17.64 4.17
C ALA A 49 -9.79 -17.27 5.07
N PHE A 50 -10.05 -16.99 6.35
CA PHE A 50 -9.00 -16.92 7.37
C PHE A 50 -8.59 -18.36 7.70
N ALA A 51 -7.28 -18.62 7.71
CA ALA A 51 -6.72 -19.89 8.17
C ALA A 51 -6.76 -20.00 9.70
#